data_AF-A0A7S0BRR8-F1
#
_entry.id   AF-A0A7S0BRR8-F1
#
_cell.length_a   1.000
_cell.length_b   1.000
_cell.length_c   1.000
_cell.angle_alpha   90.00
_cell.angle_beta   90.00
_cell.angle_gamma   90.00
#
_symmetry.space_group_name_H-M   'P 1'
#
loop_
_entity.id
_entity.type
_entity.pdbx_description
1 polymer ?
#
loop_
_entity_poly.entity_id
_entity_poly.type
_entity_poly.pdbx_seq_one_letter_code
_entity_poly.pdbx_strand_id
1 'polypeptide(L)'
;EWTDLENHMLIPGLVNAHTHASMTLMRGIGDDEPLMSWLQNTIWPIEMSLGNEGFCHDGTMLSAVEMLKSGTTTFNDMYWHPSATAHACAEAGIRAVLGMIVVGFPSSYAKD
;
A
#
# COMPACT_ATOMS: atom_id res chain seq x y z
N GLU A 1 32.45 -8.07 3.06
CA GLU A 1 32.79 -8.99 1.96
C GLU A 1 32.56 -8.27 0.63
N TRP A 2 33.22 -8.69 -0.45
CA TRP A 2 33.00 -8.15 -1.80
C TRP A 2 32.04 -9.07 -2.57
N THR A 3 31.18 -8.49 -3.40
CA THR A 3 30.25 -9.23 -4.27
C THR A 3 30.45 -8.79 -5.71
N ASP A 4 30.62 -9.76 -6.61
CA ASP A 4 30.78 -9.54 -8.05
C ASP A 4 29.46 -9.77 -8.78
N LEU A 5 29.13 -8.87 -9.71
CA LEU A 5 27.86 -8.82 -10.44
C LEU A 5 28.10 -8.50 -11.94
N GLU A 6 29.05 -9.19 -12.58
CA GLU A 6 29.57 -8.93 -13.94
C GLU A 6 28.51 -8.63 -15.03
N ASN A 7 27.31 -9.21 -14.92
CA ASN A 7 26.22 -9.06 -15.90
C ASN A 7 25.06 -8.18 -15.43
N HIS A 8 25.22 -7.44 -14.33
CA HIS A 8 24.17 -6.58 -13.78
C HIS A 8 24.57 -5.11 -13.80
N MET A 9 23.56 -4.26 -13.93
CA MET A 9 23.70 -2.84 -13.65
C MET A 9 23.20 -2.56 -12.24
N LEU A 10 24.06 -1.98 -11.41
CA LEU A 10 23.66 -1.47 -10.11
C LEU A 10 23.13 -0.05 -10.26
N ILE A 11 21.89 0.17 -9.83
CA ILE A 11 21.24 1.47 -9.81
C ILE A 11 20.75 1.79 -8.39
N PRO A 12 20.47 3.07 -8.08
CA PRO A 12 19.67 3.40 -6.90
C PRO A 12 18.32 2.69 -6.94
N GLY A 13 17.83 2.26 -5.78
CA GLY A 13 16.50 1.66 -5.69
C GLY A 13 15.41 2.64 -6.15
N LEU A 14 14.38 2.12 -6.81
CA LEU A 14 13.29 2.93 -7.32
C LEU A 14 12.45 3.51 -6.16
N VAL A 15 11.89 4.70 -6.38
CA VAL A 15 11.02 5.40 -5.43
C VAL A 15 9.62 5.48 -6.03
N ASN A 16 8.66 4.78 -5.42
CA ASN A 16 7.26 4.89 -5.79
C ASN A 16 6.62 6.06 -5.03
N ALA A 17 6.39 7.18 -5.73
CA ALA A 17 5.97 8.43 -5.11
C ALA A 17 4.50 8.47 -4.66
N HIS A 18 3.69 7.46 -4.98
CA HIS A 18 2.28 7.43 -4.60
C HIS A 18 1.71 6.01 -4.58
N THR A 19 1.07 5.63 -3.49
CA THR A 19 0.43 4.33 -3.31
C THR A 19 -0.76 4.39 -2.36
N HIS A 20 -1.57 3.33 -2.45
CA HIS A 20 -2.51 2.88 -1.44
C HIS A 20 -2.22 1.39 -1.20
N ALA A 21 -1.13 1.09 -0.48
CA ALA A 21 -0.49 -0.23 -0.46
C ALA A 21 -1.49 -1.36 -0.13
N SER A 22 -2.28 -1.19 0.92
CA SER A 22 -3.24 -2.21 1.35
C SER A 22 -4.28 -2.60 0.29
N MET A 23 -4.56 -1.73 -0.70
CA MET A 23 -5.47 -2.05 -1.81
C MET A 23 -4.97 -3.16 -2.72
N THR A 24 -3.73 -3.65 -2.54
CA THR A 24 -3.22 -4.82 -3.27
C THR A 24 -4.09 -6.06 -3.05
N LEU A 25 -4.77 -6.17 -1.91
CA LEU A 25 -5.78 -7.22 -1.65
C LEU A 25 -7.06 -7.07 -2.47
N MET A 26 -7.28 -5.92 -3.09
CA MET A 26 -8.43 -5.61 -3.96
C MET A 26 -8.07 -5.56 -5.44
N ARG A 27 -6.87 -6.05 -5.82
CA ARG A 27 -6.38 -6.02 -7.20
C ARG A 27 -7.37 -6.72 -8.14
N GLY A 28 -7.85 -5.98 -9.14
CA GLY A 28 -8.80 -6.48 -10.16
C GLY A 28 -10.26 -6.51 -9.71
N ILE A 29 -10.60 -5.94 -8.56
CA ILE A 29 -12.00 -5.81 -8.12
C ILE A 29 -12.62 -4.54 -8.73
N GLY A 30 -13.75 -4.71 -9.41
CA GLY A 30 -14.52 -3.60 -9.98
C GLY A 30 -13.93 -3.02 -11.26
N ASP A 31 -13.19 -3.82 -12.03
CA ASP A 31 -12.71 -3.40 -13.35
C ASP A 31 -13.88 -3.03 -14.27
N ASP A 32 -13.61 -2.16 -15.25
CA ASP A 32 -14.56 -1.70 -16.27
C ASP A 32 -15.79 -0.91 -15.76
N GLU A 33 -15.72 -0.35 -14.56
CA GLU A 33 -16.74 0.55 -14.01
C GLU A 33 -16.38 2.05 -14.15
N PRO A 34 -17.36 2.96 -14.36
CA PRO A 34 -17.14 4.38 -14.18
C PRO A 34 -16.69 4.70 -12.76
N LEU A 35 -15.76 5.64 -12.59
CA LEU A 35 -15.13 5.98 -11.30
C LEU A 35 -16.11 6.07 -10.13
N MET A 36 -17.23 6.78 -10.28
CA MET A 36 -18.18 6.95 -9.18
C MET A 36 -18.94 5.66 -8.85
N SER A 37 -19.24 4.81 -9.85
CA SER A 37 -19.82 3.49 -9.59
C SER A 37 -18.81 2.62 -8.85
N TRP A 38 -17.57 2.58 -9.35
CA TRP A 38 -16.49 1.81 -8.75
C TRP A 38 -16.26 2.19 -7.29
N LEU A 39 -16.21 3.48 -6.98
CA LEU A 39 -16.05 3.96 -5.61
C LEU A 39 -17.26 3.63 -4.72
N GLN A 40 -18.46 4.02 -5.14
CA GLN A 40 -19.65 3.97 -4.29
C GLN A 40 -20.23 2.57 -4.12
N ASN A 41 -20.20 1.77 -5.19
CA ASN A 41 -20.86 0.47 -5.24
C ASN A 41 -19.89 -0.69 -4.99
N THR A 42 -18.59 -0.47 -5.18
CA THR A 42 -17.59 -1.55 -5.12
C THR A 42 -16.54 -1.30 -4.03
N ILE A 43 -15.70 -0.26 -4.13
CA ILE A 43 -14.54 -0.07 -3.24
C ILE A 43 -14.94 0.37 -1.83
N TRP A 44 -15.71 1.45 -1.66
CA TRP A 44 -16.06 1.95 -0.33
C TRP A 44 -16.83 0.93 0.52
N PRO A 45 -17.79 0.15 -0.03
CA PRO A 45 -18.43 -0.93 0.72
C PRO A 45 -17.44 -1.99 1.21
N ILE A 46 -16.44 -2.35 0.40
CA ILE A 46 -15.40 -3.32 0.79
C ILE A 46 -14.49 -2.74 1.87
N GLU A 47 -14.00 -1.50 1.69
CA GLU A 47 -13.16 -0.83 2.69
C GLU A 47 -13.87 -0.67 4.03
N MET A 48 -15.16 -0.30 4.04
CA MET A 48 -15.94 -0.20 5.29
C MET A 48 -16.13 -1.55 5.99
N SER A 49 -16.18 -2.64 5.23
CA SER A 49 -16.38 -4.00 5.75
C SER A 49 -15.08 -4.64 6.25
N LEU A 50 -14.00 -4.49 5.48
CA LEU A 50 -12.76 -5.24 5.67
C LEU A 50 -11.56 -4.37 6.08
N GLY A 51 -11.62 -3.05 5.90
CA GLY A 51 -10.51 -2.10 6.09
C GLY A 51 -10.15 -1.84 7.55
N ASN A 52 -9.83 -2.90 8.28
CA ASN A 52 -9.30 -2.89 9.64
C ASN A 52 -7.75 -2.95 9.63
N GLU A 53 -7.14 -2.95 10.81
CA GLU A 53 -5.68 -3.01 10.96
C GLU A 53 -5.03 -4.23 10.29
N GLY A 54 -5.65 -5.41 10.39
CA GLY A 54 -5.13 -6.65 9.80
C GLY A 54 -5.13 -6.59 8.27
N PHE A 55 -6.21 -6.08 7.67
CA PHE A 55 -6.27 -5.83 6.22
C PHE A 55 -5.16 -4.88 5.78
N CYS A 56 -4.94 -3.81 6.54
CA CYS A 56 -3.92 -2.82 6.20
C CYS A 56 -2.50 -3.39 6.31
N HIS A 57 -2.25 -4.22 7.34
CA HIS A 57 -0.99 -4.93 7.53
C HIS A 57 -0.71 -5.91 6.39
N ASP A 58 -1.61 -6.87 6.17
CA ASP A 58 -1.40 -7.97 5.22
C ASP A 58 -1.33 -7.46 3.77
N GLY A 59 -2.16 -6.48 3.43
CA GLY A 59 -2.11 -5.85 2.11
C GLY A 59 -0.81 -5.07 1.90
N THR A 60 -0.34 -4.33 2.91
CA THR A 60 0.95 -3.64 2.84
C THR A 60 2.11 -4.63 2.70
N MET A 61 2.08 -5.74 3.44
CA MET A 61 3.12 -6.78 3.35
C MET A 61 3.19 -7.37 1.93
N LEU A 62 2.04 -7.64 1.32
CA LEU A 62 1.97 -8.09 -0.07
C LEU A 62 2.56 -7.05 -1.03
N SER A 63 2.23 -5.76 -0.86
CA SER A 63 2.82 -4.69 -1.68
C SER A 63 4.33 -4.58 -1.50
N ALA A 64 4.83 -4.71 -0.26
CA ALA A 64 6.25 -4.62 0.03
C ALA A 64 7.04 -5.69 -0.72
N VAL A 65 6.55 -6.95 -0.71
CA VAL A 65 7.17 -8.05 -1.46
C VAL A 65 7.17 -7.76 -2.96
N GLU A 66 6.06 -7.26 -3.52
CA GLU A 66 5.97 -6.92 -4.95
C GLU A 66 6.90 -5.77 -5.34
N MET A 67 6.99 -4.73 -4.50
CA MET A 67 7.88 -3.59 -4.67
C MET A 67 9.35 -4.02 -4.63
N LEU A 68 9.75 -4.81 -3.62
CA LEU A 68 11.14 -5.28 -3.50
C LEU A 68 11.53 -6.17 -4.68
N LYS A 69 10.63 -7.06 -5.14
CA LYS A 69 10.87 -7.91 -6.32
C LYS A 69 11.05 -7.12 -7.61
N SER A 70 10.52 -5.89 -7.69
CA SER A 70 10.63 -5.01 -8.85
C SER A 70 11.69 -3.90 -8.68
N GLY A 71 12.45 -3.91 -7.59
CA GLY A 71 13.52 -2.95 -7.34
C GLY A 71 13.06 -1.63 -6.71
N THR A 72 11.79 -1.53 -6.31
CA THR A 72 11.31 -0.42 -5.47
C THR A 72 11.80 -0.61 -4.04
N THR A 73 12.47 0.41 -3.51
CA THR A 73 13.05 0.38 -2.15
C THR A 73 12.43 1.41 -1.22
N THR A 74 11.71 2.39 -1.78
CA THR A 74 11.00 3.42 -1.03
C THR A 74 9.65 3.67 -1.66
N PHE A 75 8.62 3.83 -0.85
CA PHE A 75 7.30 4.26 -1.33
C PHE A 75 6.66 5.33 -0.44
N ASN A 76 5.77 6.12 -1.03
CA ASN A 76 4.95 7.10 -0.32
C ASN A 76 3.50 6.62 -0.35
N ASP A 77 2.96 6.34 0.84
CA ASP A 77 1.66 5.71 1.03
C ASP A 77 0.68 6.63 1.73
N MET A 78 -0.58 6.51 1.37
CA MET A 78 -1.68 7.16 2.07
C MET A 78 -2.85 6.18 2.17
N TYR A 79 -3.06 5.61 3.35
CA TYR A 79 -4.15 4.67 3.57
C TYR A 79 -4.66 4.71 5.01
N TRP A 80 -5.70 3.91 5.28
CA TRP A 80 -6.23 3.70 6.62
C TRP A 80 -5.22 2.98 7.51
N HIS A 81 -5.32 3.15 8.83
CA HIS A 81 -4.46 2.48 9.83
C HIS A 81 -2.94 2.59 9.54
N PRO A 82 -2.35 3.80 9.45
CA PRO A 82 -0.95 3.98 9.08
C PRO A 82 0.06 3.30 10.04
N SER A 83 -0.35 3.00 11.28
CA SER A 83 0.44 2.20 12.23
C SER A 83 0.63 0.76 11.76
N ALA A 84 -0.39 0.14 11.16
CA ALA A 84 -0.32 -1.20 10.59
C ALA A 84 0.60 -1.23 9.38
N THR A 85 0.51 -0.21 8.51
CA THR A 85 1.43 -0.02 7.39
C THR A 85 2.87 0.15 7.89
N ALA A 86 3.11 0.94 8.93
CA ALA A 86 4.44 1.11 9.53
C ALA A 86 5.02 -0.21 10.05
N HIS A 87 4.19 -1.03 10.71
CA HIS A 87 4.61 -2.33 11.22
C HIS A 87 5.03 -3.27 10.07
N ALA A 88 4.18 -3.39 9.05
CA ALA A 88 4.48 -4.19 7.86
C ALA A 88 5.76 -3.71 7.15
N CYS A 89 5.98 -2.40 7.04
CA CYS A 89 7.21 -1.87 6.44
C CYS A 89 8.47 -2.22 7.24
N ALA A 90 8.38 -2.15 8.58
CA ALA A 90 9.48 -2.50 9.46
C ALA A 90 9.82 -4.00 9.39
N GLU A 91 8.81 -4.87 9.33
CA GLU A 91 9.00 -6.31 9.15
C GLU A 91 9.60 -6.65 7.77
N ALA A 92 9.12 -6.02 6.70
CA ALA A 92 9.61 -6.25 5.34
C ALA A 92 10.98 -5.61 5.06
N GLY A 93 11.42 -4.66 5.89
CA GLY A 93 12.67 -3.93 5.69
C GLY A 93 12.62 -2.94 4.52
N ILE A 94 11.45 -2.39 4.19
CA ILE A 94 11.28 -1.40 3.11
C ILE A 94 11.08 0.01 3.69
N ARG A 95 11.61 1.03 3.00
CA ARG A 95 11.43 2.43 3.42
C ARG A 95 10.05 2.94 3.00
N ALA A 96 9.36 3.65 3.88
CA ALA A 96 8.09 4.28 3.57
C ALA A 96 7.99 5.72 4.08
N VAL A 97 7.25 6.55 3.35
CA VAL A 97 6.70 7.82 3.83
C VAL A 97 5.21 7.58 4.01
N LEU A 98 4.70 7.74 5.24
CA LEU A 98 3.33 7.37 5.59
C LEU A 98 2.47 8.60 5.82
N GLY A 99 1.54 8.85 4.91
CA GLY A 99 0.53 9.89 5.00
C GLY A 99 -0.70 9.42 5.76
N MET A 100 -1.14 10.21 6.73
CA MET A 100 -2.42 10.01 7.40
C MET A 100 -3.54 10.60 6.54
N ILE A 101 -4.58 9.81 6.26
CA ILE A 101 -5.76 10.31 5.56
C ILE A 101 -6.52 11.30 6.46
N VAL A 102 -6.84 12.47 5.91
CA VAL A 102 -7.70 13.48 6.54
C VAL A 102 -8.86 13.76 5.60
N VAL A 103 -10.07 13.41 6.02
CA VAL A 103 -11.31 13.56 5.24
C VAL A 103 -12.42 14.13 6.14
N GLY A 104 -13.40 14.80 5.53
CA GLY A 104 -14.52 15.44 6.24
C GLY A 104 -15.69 14.51 6.59
N PHE A 105 -15.47 13.19 6.62
CA PHE A 105 -16.48 12.19 6.91
C PHE A 105 -15.91 11.03 7.74
N PRO A 106 -16.73 10.32 8.53
CA PRO A 106 -16.29 9.18 9.32
C PRO A 106 -15.73 8.04 8.46
N SER A 107 -14.70 7.35 8.96
CA SER A 107 -14.11 6.16 8.36
C SER A 107 -13.94 5.01 9.38
N SER A 108 -13.46 3.85 8.92
CA SER A 108 -13.13 2.73 9.80
C SER A 108 -12.04 3.08 10.82
N TYR A 109 -11.16 4.03 10.48
CA TYR A 109 -10.04 4.48 11.30
C TYR A 109 -10.43 5.61 12.27
N ALA A 110 -11.25 6.58 11.83
CA ALA A 110 -11.65 7.72 12.65
C ALA A 110 -13.16 7.97 12.50
N LYS A 111 -13.91 7.82 13.59
CA LYS A 111 -15.39 7.84 13.57
C LYS A 111 -16.00 9.22 13.85
N ASP A 112 -15.22 10.14 14.42
CA ASP A 112 -15.62 11.50 14.84
C ASP A 112 -14.62 12.56 14.38
#